data_AF-A0A8H2QXV0-F1
#
_entry.id   AF-A0A8H2QXV0-F1
#
_cell.length_a   1.000
_cell.length_b   1.000
_cell.length_c   1.000
_cell.angle_alpha   90.00
_cell.angle_beta   90.00
_cell.angle_gamma   90.00
#
_symmetry.space_group_name_H-M   'P 1'
#
loop_
_entity.id
_entity.type
_entity.pdbx_description
1 polymer ?
#
loop_
_entity_poly.entity_id
_entity_poly.type
_entity_poly.pdbx_seq_one_letter_code
_entity_poly.pdbx_strand_id
1 'polypeptide(L)'
;MLAFSLVVCIGLTYRVYTSSNLRYDRSKQIVKNKENIQGLKSEIKNIHSEIKESNSMDYVEQVAREDLGMVKPREIIFVDEGAKAPSQESQVEEGGK
;
A
#
# COMPACT_ATOMS: atom_id res chain seq x y z
N MET A 1 -50.19 43.55 7.56
CA MET A 1 -49.83 42.11 7.45
C MET A 1 -49.02 41.77 6.19
N LEU A 2 -49.44 42.19 4.99
CA LEU A 2 -48.74 41.85 3.73
C LEU A 2 -47.28 42.35 3.63
N ALA A 3 -46.99 43.58 4.11
CA ALA A 3 -45.63 44.12 4.09
C ALA A 3 -44.65 43.36 5.00
N PHE A 4 -45.11 42.94 6.19
CA PHE A 4 -44.31 42.11 7.10
C PHE A 4 -44.03 40.73 6.50
N SER A 5 -45.00 40.15 5.80
CA SER A 5 -44.81 38.88 5.08
C SER A 5 -43.72 38.99 4.01
N LEU A 6 -43.72 40.07 3.22
CA LEU A 6 -42.71 40.31 2.19
C LEU A 6 -41.31 40.46 2.78
N VAL A 7 -41.15 41.20 3.88
CA VAL A 7 -39.85 41.37 4.56
C VAL A 7 -39.32 40.04 5.08
N VAL A 8 -40.19 39.19 5.62
CA VAL A 8 -39.80 37.83 6.07
C VAL A 8 -39.42 36.95 4.88
N CYS A 9 -40.19 36.94 3.80
CA CYS A 9 -39.87 36.17 2.58
C CYS A 9 -38.54 36.58 1.95
N ILE A 10 -38.28 37.89 1.89
CA ILE A 10 -37.02 38.44 1.37
C ILE A 10 -35.86 38.02 2.29
N GLY A 11 -36.00 38.15 3.61
CA GLY A 11 -34.97 37.72 4.57
C GLY A 11 -34.62 36.23 4.45
N LEU A 12 -35.63 35.35 4.33
CA LEU A 12 -35.43 33.91 4.19
C LEU A 12 -34.75 33.54 2.88
N THR A 13 -35.13 34.17 1.77
CA THR A 13 -34.52 33.92 0.45
C THR A 13 -33.05 34.35 0.41
N TYR A 14 -32.70 35.49 1.03
CA TYR A 14 -31.29 35.92 1.17
C TYR A 14 -30.44 34.94 2.00
N ARG A 15 -30.99 34.33 3.07
CA ARG A 15 -30.25 33.33 3.88
C ARG A 15 -30.02 32.01 3.13
N VAL A 16 -31.01 31.57 2.35
CA VAL A 16 -30.91 30.34 1.54
C VAL A 16 -29.92 30.53 0.38
N TYR A 17 -29.89 31.72 -0.23
CA TYR A 17 -28.97 32.04 -1.32
C TYR A 17 -27.49 31.94 -0.88
N THR A 18 -27.15 32.51 0.28
CA THR A 18 -25.77 32.47 0.83
C THR A 18 -25.33 31.06 1.26
N SER A 19 -26.23 30.23 1.77
CA SER A 19 -25.87 28.91 2.33
C SER A 19 -25.60 27.82 1.29
N SER A 20 -25.90 28.07 0.02
CA SER A 20 -25.73 27.10 -1.07
C SER A 20 -24.28 27.00 -1.56
N ASN A 21 -23.54 28.11 -1.65
CA ASN A 21 -22.17 28.13 -2.18
C ASN A 21 -21.16 27.39 -1.27
N LEU A 22 -21.31 27.51 0.05
CA LEU A 22 -20.38 26.88 1.01
C LEU A 22 -20.50 25.34 1.03
N ARG A 23 -21.66 24.80 0.67
CA ARG A 23 -21.89 23.35 0.62
C ARG A 23 -21.22 22.71 -0.59
N TYR A 24 -21.14 23.44 -1.71
CA TYR A 24 -20.49 22.97 -2.92
C TYR A 24 -18.98 22.77 -2.72
N ASP A 25 -18.31 23.75 -2.10
CA ASP A 25 -16.87 23.66 -1.82
C ASP A 25 -16.52 22.54 -0.84
N ARG A 26 -17.34 22.33 0.20
CA ARG A 26 -17.15 21.21 1.12
C ARG A 26 -17.31 19.87 0.43
N SER A 27 -18.35 19.70 -0.39
CA SER A 27 -18.55 18.46 -1.16
C SER A 27 -17.40 18.20 -2.12
N LYS A 28 -16.89 19.24 -2.80
CA LYS A 28 -15.74 19.12 -3.72
C LYS A 28 -14.47 18.69 -2.98
N GLN A 29 -14.21 19.25 -1.80
CA GLN A 29 -13.08 18.84 -0.97
C GLN A 29 -13.22 17.39 -0.45
N ILE A 30 -14.44 16.97 -0.09
CA ILE A 30 -14.70 15.59 0.34
C ILE A 30 -14.44 14.61 -0.81
N VAL A 31 -14.90 14.91 -2.02
CA VAL A 31 -14.67 14.06 -3.20
C VAL A 31 -13.17 13.97 -3.49
N LYS A 32 -12.47 15.11 -3.55
CA LYS A 32 -11.02 15.14 -3.80
C LYS A 32 -10.23 14.36 -2.74
N ASN A 33 -10.58 14.51 -1.47
CA ASN A 33 -9.93 13.76 -0.40
C ASN A 33 -10.21 12.25 -0.50
N LYS A 34 -11.43 11.83 -0.88
CA LYS A 34 -11.75 10.42 -1.11
C LYS A 34 -10.96 9.83 -2.28
N GLU A 35 -10.85 10.57 -3.38
CA GLU A 35 -10.04 10.16 -4.53
C GLU A 35 -8.57 9.99 -4.15
N ASN A 36 -8.01 10.95 -3.41
CA ASN A 36 -6.63 10.87 -2.91
C ASN A 36 -6.43 9.65 -2.01
N ILE A 37 -7.35 9.38 -1.08
CA ILE A 37 -7.29 8.21 -0.19
C ILE A 37 -7.35 6.91 -1.00
N GLN A 38 -8.20 6.83 -2.02
CA GLN A 38 -8.27 5.65 -2.88
C GLN A 38 -6.98 5.45 -3.68
N GLY A 39 -6.41 6.53 -4.25
CA GLY A 39 -5.13 6.49 -4.96
C GLY A 39 -4.01 5.98 -4.07
N LEU A 40 -3.83 6.60 -2.90
CA LEU A 40 -2.83 6.20 -1.90
C LEU A 40 -3.01 4.73 -1.45
N LYS A 41 -4.25 4.29 -1.25
CA LYS A 41 -4.52 2.90 -0.87
C LYS A 41 -4.14 1.91 -1.98
N SER A 42 -4.38 2.27 -3.24
CA SER A 42 -3.96 1.46 -4.38
C SER A 42 -2.44 1.39 -4.49
N GLU A 43 -1.76 2.52 -4.29
CA GLU A 43 -0.31 2.60 -4.33
C GLU A 43 0.34 1.75 -3.22
N ILE A 44 -0.19 1.84 -1.99
CA ILE A 44 0.22 0.97 -0.88
C ILE A 44 0.04 -0.51 -1.24
N LYS A 45 -1.09 -0.87 -1.87
CA LYS A 45 -1.35 -2.26 -2.28
C LYS A 45 -0.34 -2.74 -3.32
N ASN A 46 -0.04 -1.90 -4.32
CA ASN A 46 0.93 -2.23 -5.37
C ASN A 46 2.35 -2.39 -4.82
N ILE A 47 2.80 -1.42 -4.01
CA ILE A 47 4.10 -1.49 -3.34
C ILE A 47 4.16 -2.73 -2.44
N HIS A 48 3.08 -3.07 -1.74
CA HIS A 48 3.06 -4.27 -0.90
C HIS A 48 3.12 -5.57 -1.71
N SER A 49 2.50 -5.63 -2.90
CA SER A 49 2.68 -6.77 -3.81
C SER A 49 4.11 -6.85 -4.33
N GLU A 50 4.72 -5.73 -4.73
CA GLU A 50 6.12 -5.67 -5.18
C GLU A 50 7.08 -6.10 -4.07
N ILE A 51 6.84 -5.66 -2.83
CA ILE A 51 7.58 -6.10 -1.64
C ILE A 51 7.37 -7.59 -1.39
N LYS A 52 6.15 -8.12 -1.58
CA LYS A 52 5.89 -9.56 -1.39
C LYS A 52 6.62 -10.41 -2.43
N GLU A 53 6.69 -9.94 -3.67
CA GLU A 53 7.52 -10.56 -4.72
C GLU A 53 9.02 -10.41 -4.42
N SER A 54 9.43 -9.27 -3.86
CA SER A 54 10.81 -9.03 -3.40
C SER A 54 11.15 -9.75 -2.08
N ASN A 55 10.17 -10.21 -1.31
CA ASN A 55 10.38 -11.10 -0.16
C ASN A 55 10.19 -12.57 -0.56
N SER A 56 10.14 -12.87 -1.87
CA SER A 56 10.29 -14.24 -2.34
C SER A 56 11.65 -14.79 -1.92
N MET A 57 11.70 -16.10 -1.65
CA MET A 57 12.92 -16.80 -1.26
C MET A 57 14.04 -16.58 -2.30
N ASP A 58 13.65 -16.46 -3.57
CA ASP A 58 14.54 -16.20 -4.71
C ASP A 58 15.25 -14.85 -4.62
N TYR A 59 14.54 -13.78 -4.23
CA TYR A 59 15.15 -12.45 -4.06
C TYR A 59 16.06 -12.41 -2.84
N VAL A 60 15.65 -13.03 -1.72
CA VAL A 60 16.49 -13.13 -0.51
C VAL A 60 17.77 -13.91 -0.80
N GLU A 61 17.67 -15.01 -1.56
CA GLU A 61 18.83 -15.77 -2.01
C GLU A 61 19.72 -14.96 -2.96
N GLN A 62 19.13 -14.24 -3.92
CA GLN A 62 19.88 -13.39 -4.83
C GLN A 62 20.68 -12.30 -4.10
N VAL A 63 20.02 -11.54 -3.21
CA VAL A 63 20.69 -10.50 -2.41
C VAL A 63 21.77 -11.11 -1.52
N ALA A 64 21.50 -12.24 -0.86
CA ALA A 64 22.50 -12.92 -0.04
C ALA A 64 23.72 -13.38 -0.86
N ARG A 65 23.52 -13.86 -2.09
CA ARG A 65 24.61 -14.26 -3.00
C ARG A 65 25.44 -13.06 -3.46
N GLU A 66 24.81 -11.94 -3.75
CA GLU A 66 25.46 -10.69 -4.13
C GLU A 66 26.29 -10.13 -2.96
N ASP A 67 25.70 -10.04 -1.76
CA ASP A 67 26.34 -9.52 -0.55
C ASP A 67 27.50 -10.39 -0.05
N LEU A 68 27.38 -11.72 -0.17
CA LEU A 68 28.43 -12.67 0.19
C LEU A 68 29.48 -12.88 -0.91
N GLY A 69 29.32 -12.23 -2.07
CA GLY A 69 30.23 -12.39 -3.21
C GLY A 69 30.26 -13.82 -3.78
N MET A 70 29.18 -14.57 -3.61
CA MET A 70 29.06 -15.98 -4.01
C MET A 70 28.66 -16.19 -5.48
N VAL A 71 28.73 -15.15 -6.32
CA VAL A 71 28.31 -15.19 -7.73
C VAL A 71 29.43 -15.77 -8.60
N LYS A 72 29.37 -17.08 -8.93
CA LYS A 72 30.27 -17.69 -9.92
C LYS A 72 29.71 -17.55 -11.34
N PRO A 73 30.46 -17.07 -12.34
CA PRO A 73 29.94 -16.69 -13.67
C PRO A 73 29.43 -17.84 -14.57
N ARG A 74 29.35 -19.09 -14.08
CA ARG A 74 28.98 -20.29 -14.88
C ARG A 74 28.22 -21.39 -14.12
N GLU A 75 27.52 -21.06 -13.04
CA GLU A 75 26.77 -22.07 -12.27
C GLU A 75 25.34 -22.22 -12.81
N ILE A 76 24.94 -23.46 -13.15
CA ILE A 76 23.57 -23.79 -13.57
C ILE A 76 22.78 -24.04 -12.30
N ILE A 77 21.79 -23.20 -12.00
CA ILE A 77 20.89 -23.40 -10.85
C ILE A 77 20.03 -24.62 -11.14
N PHE A 78 20.22 -25.70 -10.38
CA PHE A 78 19.39 -26.90 -10.46
C PHE A 78 18.36 -26.85 -9.35
N VAL A 79 17.09 -26.67 -9.71
CA VAL A 79 15.96 -26.75 -8.78
C VAL A 79 15.50 -28.20 -8.77
N ASP A 80 15.76 -28.92 -7.68
CA ASP A 80 15.23 -30.28 -7.48
C ASP A 80 13.77 -30.19 -7.07
N GLU A 81 12.84 -30.55 -7.98
CA GLU A 81 11.40 -30.57 -7.72
C GLU A 81 10.98 -31.68 -6.72
N GLY A 82 11.91 -32.51 -6.23
CA GLY A 82 11.63 -33.67 -5.38
C GLY A 82 12.11 -33.62 -3.93
N ALA A 83 12.93 -32.65 -3.51
CA ALA A 83 13.55 -32.69 -2.19
C ALA A 83 12.71 -31.96 -1.12
N LYS A 84 11.91 -32.73 -0.37
CA LYS A 84 11.47 -32.29 0.97
C LYS A 84 12.72 -31.90 1.77
N ALA A 85 12.66 -30.70 2.37
CA ALA A 85 13.71 -30.07 3.15
C ALA A 85 14.55 -31.06 3.97
N PRO A 86 15.90 -31.06 3.87
CA PRO A 86 16.71 -31.73 4.85
C PRO A 86 16.62 -30.94 6.16
N SER A 87 15.91 -31.55 7.11
CA SER A 87 16.03 -31.30 8.54
C SER A 87 17.51 -31.14 8.93
N GLN A 88 17.79 -30.07 9.66
CA GLN A 88 19.09 -29.82 10.25
C GLN A 88 19.49 -31.01 11.13
N GLU A 89 20.52 -31.74 10.72
CA GLU A 89 21.22 -32.66 11.61
C GLU A 89 22.66 -32.81 11.14
N SER A 90 23.59 -32.27 11.92
CA SER A 90 24.94 -32.80 12.12
C SER A 90 25.55 -32.05 13.30
N GLN A 91 25.45 -32.70 14.45
CA GLN A 91 26.25 -32.46 15.64
C GLN A 91 27.72 -32.63 15.25
N VAL A 92 28.57 -31.67 15.60
CA VAL A 92 30.03 -31.89 15.60
C VAL A 92 30.35 -32.54 16.94
N GLU A 93 30.40 -33.87 16.96
CA GLU A 93 31.24 -34.61 17.90
C GLU A 93 32.70 -34.22 17.61
N GLU A 94 33.33 -33.55 18.57
CA GLU A 94 34.78 -33.35 18.57
C GLU A 94 35.41 -34.69 18.99
N GLY A 95 36.10 -35.32 18.04
CA GLY A 95 36.77 -36.59 18.22
C GLY A 95 37.95 -36.53 19.19
N GLY A 96 38.13 -37.61 19.95
CA GLY A 96 39.29 -37.81 20.80
C GLY A 96 40.56 -38.18 20.02
N LYS A 97 41.70 -37.78 20.58
CA LYS A 97 42.85 -38.63 20.95
C LYS A 97 43.70 -37.91 21.98
#